data_AF-A0AAV2QXE9-F1
#
_entry.id   AF-A0AAV2QXE9-F1
#
_cell.length_a   1.000
_cell.length_b   1.000
_cell.length_c   1.000
_cell.angle_alpha   90.00
_cell.angle_beta   90.00
_cell.angle_gamma   90.00
#
_symmetry.space_group_name_H-M   'P 1'
#
loop_
_entity.id
_entity.type
_entity.pdbx_description
1 polymer ?
#
loop_
_entity_poly.entity_id
_entity_poly.type
_entity_poly.pdbx_seq_one_letter_code
_entity_poly.pdbx_strand_id
1 'polypeptide(L)'
;MSENDEPKQESSESKMEGGSTTRRREGKKYAVEDEALDRIAKEAEARLAQRRAARAEARELRLRELEKQQHDQENEEEKQYGATTESRGVSEPRSRTTPTAAVATSNNKAQQYSRRSSEDSTTDESLLPANVREIKTELKELEEKFRKAMITNAQLDNEKATLTYEVDLIKDRFTDLEESNTQLSKEHRKKNSDFEQLKRVSAKLQEEVKILRNLLQERDQLIQEYGLVVVGEEENGEDESEDSETESDMNSLAPRKLAVKKCLLSQEASELLSKGAAAGSLDVRLKKFAEEKNDLEDQVRRLKLELEEERSEGRRRRENGLDFEKQKDASRMLNEYKFRVQKAEAEVSTLNANVARLEALVTRYKSQAEELETSEEELKLERRKLQRELRDAQGKLEETETTNNHLTKRFEKLKNARSTLLKDLSQDPA
;
A
#
# COMPACT_ATOMS: atom_id res chain seq x y z
N MET A 1 27.58 -21.77 -75.62
CA MET A 1 26.14 -21.46 -75.60
C MET A 1 25.83 -21.06 -74.18
N SER A 2 25.48 -19.80 -74.04
CA SER A 2 25.20 -19.08 -72.82
C SER A 2 23.87 -19.56 -72.27
N GLU A 3 23.79 -19.84 -70.96
CA GLU A 3 22.52 -19.79 -70.25
C GLU A 3 22.80 -19.39 -68.80
N ASN A 4 22.10 -18.31 -68.42
CA ASN A 4 22.21 -17.60 -67.15
C ASN A 4 21.46 -18.36 -66.07
N ASP A 5 22.11 -18.60 -64.92
CA ASP A 5 21.43 -18.92 -63.67
C ASP A 5 21.29 -17.64 -62.83
N GLU A 6 20.08 -17.07 -62.83
CA GLU A 6 19.63 -16.11 -61.82
C GLU A 6 19.01 -16.87 -60.64
N PRO A 7 19.36 -16.58 -59.37
CA PRO A 7 18.63 -17.11 -58.24
C PRO A 7 17.38 -16.26 -57.96
N LYS A 8 16.22 -16.92 -57.99
CA LYS A 8 14.94 -16.36 -57.51
C LYS A 8 15.00 -16.09 -56.01
N GLN A 9 14.68 -14.86 -55.63
CA GLN A 9 14.33 -14.50 -54.24
C GLN A 9 12.95 -15.07 -53.90
N GLU A 10 12.90 -16.06 -53.01
CA GLU A 10 11.67 -16.42 -52.30
C GLU A 10 11.60 -15.64 -50.99
N SER A 11 10.67 -14.69 -50.95
CA SER A 11 10.26 -13.97 -49.74
C SER A 11 9.33 -14.84 -48.90
N SER A 12 9.86 -15.48 -47.85
CA SER A 12 9.05 -16.13 -46.82
C SER A 12 8.65 -15.14 -45.73
N GLU A 13 7.46 -14.53 -45.86
CA GLU A 13 6.79 -13.85 -44.74
C GLU A 13 6.29 -14.90 -43.73
N SER A 14 7.02 -15.06 -42.63
CA SER A 14 6.56 -15.82 -41.47
C SER A 14 5.70 -14.92 -40.56
N LYS A 15 4.38 -15.04 -40.70
CA LYS A 15 3.43 -14.57 -39.68
C LYS A 15 3.65 -15.38 -38.40
N MET A 16 4.30 -14.78 -37.40
CA MET A 16 4.21 -15.25 -36.02
C MET A 16 2.84 -14.85 -35.45
N GLU A 17 1.88 -15.76 -35.43
CA GLU A 17 0.75 -15.70 -34.52
C GLU A 17 1.26 -15.96 -33.09
N GLY A 18 1.58 -14.88 -32.37
CA GLY A 18 1.82 -14.92 -30.94
C GLY A 18 0.51 -15.15 -30.19
N GLY A 19 0.34 -16.34 -29.63
CA GLY A 19 -0.69 -16.65 -28.64
C GLY A 19 -0.51 -15.80 -27.38
N SER A 20 -1.19 -14.66 -27.33
CA SER A 20 -1.25 -13.78 -26.16
C SER A 20 -2.66 -13.20 -25.96
N THR A 21 -3.64 -14.08 -25.82
CA THR A 21 -5.04 -13.67 -25.56
C THR A 21 -5.62 -14.20 -24.25
N THR A 22 -4.90 -15.08 -23.52
CA THR A 22 -5.44 -15.66 -22.27
C THR A 22 -5.09 -14.85 -21.03
N ARG A 23 -3.85 -14.32 -20.90
CA ARG A 23 -3.42 -13.56 -19.69
C ARG A 23 -4.03 -12.16 -19.56
N ARG A 24 -4.45 -11.53 -20.66
CA ARG A 24 -5.04 -10.18 -20.64
C ARG A 24 -6.50 -10.17 -20.15
N ARG A 25 -7.16 -11.34 -20.13
CA ARG A 25 -8.55 -11.49 -19.65
C ARG A 25 -8.64 -11.62 -18.14
N GLU A 26 -7.67 -12.25 -17.49
CA GLU A 26 -7.68 -12.45 -16.04
C GLU A 26 -7.38 -11.15 -15.29
N GLY A 27 -6.36 -10.39 -15.69
CA GLY A 27 -6.06 -9.08 -15.09
C GLY A 27 -7.19 -8.04 -15.24
N LYS A 28 -8.00 -8.14 -16.30
CA LYS A 28 -9.20 -7.31 -16.48
C LYS A 28 -10.36 -7.75 -15.59
N LYS A 29 -10.48 -9.03 -15.24
CA LYS A 29 -11.51 -9.51 -14.31
C LYS A 29 -11.23 -9.05 -12.89
N TYR A 30 -9.99 -9.17 -12.42
CA TYR A 30 -9.59 -8.67 -11.10
C TYR A 30 -9.76 -7.15 -10.97
N ALA A 31 -9.41 -6.38 -12.01
CA ALA A 31 -9.62 -4.93 -12.00
C ALA A 31 -11.10 -4.54 -11.96
N VAL A 32 -11.97 -5.26 -12.66
CA VAL A 32 -13.43 -5.00 -12.65
C VAL A 32 -14.07 -5.47 -11.34
N GLU A 33 -13.55 -6.55 -10.75
CA GLU A 33 -13.98 -7.06 -9.44
C GLU A 33 -13.57 -6.11 -8.30
N ASP A 34 -12.33 -5.59 -8.30
CA ASP A 34 -11.88 -4.57 -7.34
C ASP A 34 -12.69 -3.27 -7.50
N GLU A 35 -12.97 -2.85 -8.73
CA GLU A 35 -13.80 -1.66 -8.98
C GLU A 35 -15.25 -1.87 -8.53
N ALA A 36 -15.77 -3.09 -8.60
CA ALA A 36 -17.09 -3.45 -8.06
C ALA A 36 -17.10 -3.45 -6.53
N LEU A 37 -16.05 -3.98 -5.88
CA LEU A 37 -15.91 -3.97 -4.43
C LEU A 37 -15.78 -2.54 -3.87
N ASP A 38 -15.05 -1.66 -4.57
CA ASP A 38 -14.94 -0.25 -4.21
C ASP A 38 -16.28 0.50 -4.33
N ARG A 39 -17.09 0.20 -5.35
CA ARG A 39 -18.45 0.77 -5.48
C ARG A 39 -19.37 0.29 -4.35
N ILE A 40 -19.33 -0.99 -4.02
CA ILE A 40 -20.12 -1.57 -2.93
C ILE A 40 -19.72 -0.95 -1.59
N ALA A 41 -18.41 -0.76 -1.34
CA ALA A 41 -17.92 -0.12 -0.14
C ALA A 41 -18.38 1.34 -0.02
N LYS A 42 -18.28 2.12 -1.11
CA LYS A 42 -18.77 3.50 -1.17
C LYS A 42 -20.28 3.61 -0.99
N GLU A 43 -21.05 2.69 -1.59
CA GLU A 43 -22.50 2.65 -1.43
C GLU A 43 -22.90 2.29 0.01
N ALA A 44 -22.19 1.34 0.63
CA ALA A 44 -22.40 1.00 2.03
C ALA A 44 -22.07 2.17 2.98
N GLU A 45 -21.00 2.90 2.71
CA GLU A 45 -20.61 4.10 3.45
C GLU A 45 -21.65 5.22 3.30
N ALA A 46 -22.11 5.50 2.08
CA ALA A 46 -23.17 6.48 1.81
C ALA A 46 -24.48 6.12 2.52
N ARG A 47 -24.85 4.83 2.53
CA ARG A 47 -26.04 4.34 3.23
C ARG A 47 -25.92 4.45 4.75
N LEU A 48 -24.72 4.23 5.30
CA LEU A 48 -24.43 4.48 6.71
C LEU A 48 -24.53 5.98 7.03
N ALA A 49 -23.96 6.84 6.19
CA ALA A 49 -24.05 8.30 6.35
C ALA A 49 -25.50 8.80 6.32
N GLN A 50 -26.33 8.29 5.40
CA GLN A 50 -27.77 8.62 5.36
C GLN A 50 -28.50 8.14 6.62
N ARG A 51 -28.18 6.95 7.15
CA ARG A 51 -28.73 6.50 8.42
C ARG A 51 -28.32 7.40 9.59
N ARG A 52 -27.07 7.87 9.62
CA ARG A 52 -26.61 8.84 10.63
C ARG A 52 -27.37 10.16 10.53
N ALA A 53 -27.55 10.68 9.31
CA ALA A 53 -28.31 11.91 9.07
C ALA A 53 -29.77 11.76 9.52
N ALA A 54 -30.44 10.66 9.16
CA ALA A 54 -31.82 10.40 9.58
C ALA A 54 -31.97 10.25 11.11
N ARG A 55 -30.98 9.63 11.78
CA ARG A 55 -30.96 9.58 13.26
C ARG A 55 -30.78 10.98 13.84
N ALA A 56 -29.89 11.80 13.28
CA ALA A 56 -29.67 13.17 13.73
C ALA A 56 -30.93 14.05 13.54
N GLU A 57 -31.60 13.96 12.40
CA GLU A 57 -32.88 14.65 12.15
C GLU A 57 -33.99 14.17 13.09
N ALA A 58 -34.05 12.87 13.41
CA ALA A 58 -34.99 12.34 14.39
C ALA A 58 -34.72 12.86 15.81
N ARG A 59 -33.44 13.02 16.20
CA ARG A 59 -33.05 13.66 17.47
C ARG A 59 -33.52 15.11 17.49
N GLU A 60 -33.29 15.86 16.41
CA GLU A 60 -33.68 17.27 16.30
C GLU A 60 -35.20 17.45 16.40
N LEU A 61 -35.98 16.64 15.68
CA LEU A 61 -37.45 16.70 15.73
C LEU A 61 -37.98 16.38 17.13
N ARG A 62 -37.42 15.38 17.80
CA ARG A 62 -37.83 15.00 19.15
C ARG A 62 -37.46 16.05 20.18
N LEU A 63 -36.28 16.68 20.07
CA LEU A 63 -35.87 17.79 20.93
C LEU A 63 -36.85 18.96 20.78
N ARG A 64 -37.22 19.30 19.54
CA ARG A 64 -38.16 20.38 19.23
C ARG A 64 -39.57 20.10 19.75
N GLU A 65 -40.00 18.83 19.76
CA GLU A 65 -41.28 18.41 20.32
C GLU A 65 -41.28 18.48 21.85
N LEU A 66 -40.18 18.11 22.50
CA LEU A 66 -40.00 18.25 23.96
C LEU A 66 -39.99 19.72 24.37
N GLU A 67 -39.28 20.60 23.65
CA GLU A 67 -39.30 22.06 23.89
C GLU A 67 -40.72 22.61 23.76
N LYS A 68 -41.48 22.15 22.75
CA LYS A 68 -42.87 22.55 22.56
C LYS A 68 -43.76 22.08 23.71
N GLN A 69 -43.59 20.85 24.18
CA GLN A 69 -44.35 20.33 25.32
C GLN A 69 -44.04 21.08 26.62
N GLN A 70 -42.78 21.44 26.86
CA GLN A 70 -42.40 22.29 28.00
C GLN A 70 -43.05 23.67 27.89
N HIS A 71 -43.00 24.30 26.72
CA HIS A 71 -43.64 25.59 26.50
C HIS A 71 -45.17 25.55 26.66
N ASP A 72 -45.81 24.49 26.15
CA ASP A 72 -47.26 24.30 26.30
C ASP A 72 -47.64 24.04 27.78
N GLN A 73 -46.82 23.30 28.54
CA GLN A 73 -46.98 23.10 29.98
C GLN A 73 -46.79 24.40 30.77
N GLU A 74 -45.74 25.18 30.48
CA GLU A 74 -45.52 26.50 31.10
C GLU A 74 -46.72 27.45 30.83
N ASN A 75 -47.25 27.45 29.61
CA ASN A 75 -48.44 28.22 29.25
C ASN A 75 -49.71 27.73 29.96
N GLU A 76 -49.85 26.43 30.22
CA GLU A 76 -50.96 25.85 31.00
C GLU A 76 -50.83 26.16 32.49
N GLU A 77 -49.62 26.09 33.04
CA GLU A 77 -49.31 26.50 34.41
C GLU A 77 -49.56 28.00 34.62
N GLU A 78 -49.17 28.84 33.67
CA GLU A 78 -49.44 30.29 33.69
C GLU A 78 -50.94 30.59 33.61
N LYS A 79 -51.72 29.85 32.80
CA LYS A 79 -53.20 29.96 32.78
C LYS A 79 -53.83 29.49 34.09
N GLN A 80 -53.31 28.43 34.69
CA GLN A 80 -53.84 27.87 35.94
C GLN A 80 -53.51 28.75 37.15
N TYR A 81 -52.34 29.38 37.19
CA TYR A 81 -51.98 30.38 38.21
C TYR A 81 -52.60 31.76 37.96
N GLY A 82 -52.72 32.18 36.69
CA GLY A 82 -53.43 33.41 36.28
C GLY A 82 -54.91 33.40 36.68
N ALA A 83 -55.59 32.26 36.51
CA ALA A 83 -56.97 32.10 36.94
C ALA A 83 -57.18 32.20 38.48
N THR A 84 -56.11 32.01 39.28
CA THR A 84 -56.18 32.18 40.75
C THR A 84 -55.82 33.60 41.23
N THR A 85 -55.19 34.41 40.37
CA THR A 85 -54.78 35.79 40.71
C THR A 85 -55.71 36.86 40.13
N GLU A 86 -56.54 36.52 39.14
CA GLU A 86 -57.52 37.45 38.52
C GLU A 86 -58.79 37.73 39.36
N SER A 87 -58.95 37.14 40.56
CA SER A 87 -60.01 37.51 41.52
C SER A 87 -59.59 38.60 42.53
N ARG A 88 -58.62 39.46 42.18
CA ARG A 88 -58.31 40.64 43.00
C ARG A 88 -57.83 41.81 42.15
N GLY A 89 -58.80 42.43 41.47
CA GLY A 89 -58.58 43.68 40.75
C GLY A 89 -58.18 44.82 41.69
N VAL A 90 -57.03 45.43 41.39
CA VAL A 90 -56.78 46.87 41.60
C VAL A 90 -56.06 47.40 40.36
N SER A 91 -56.59 48.49 39.85
CA SER A 91 -56.21 49.30 38.69
C SER A 91 -54.85 49.99 38.79
N GLU A 92 -54.10 50.12 37.68
CA GLU A 92 -53.65 51.41 37.09
C GLU A 92 -52.77 51.22 35.81
N PRO A 93 -52.55 52.27 34.96
CA PRO A 93 -52.38 52.13 33.51
C PRO A 93 -51.01 52.57 32.92
N ARG A 94 -50.91 52.45 31.57
CA ARG A 94 -49.94 53.04 30.59
C ARG A 94 -48.69 52.18 30.29
N SER A 95 -48.16 52.03 29.05
CA SER A 95 -48.36 52.63 27.72
C SER A 95 -47.71 51.76 26.61
N ARG A 96 -48.33 51.74 25.41
CA ARG A 96 -47.81 51.66 24.00
C ARG A 96 -46.38 51.11 23.76
N THR A 97 -46.13 50.21 22.79
CA THR A 97 -46.28 50.41 21.33
C THR A 97 -46.37 49.09 20.52
N THR A 98 -47.22 49.09 19.48
CA THR A 98 -47.32 48.14 18.34
C THR A 98 -46.29 48.49 17.22
N PRO A 99 -46.24 47.86 16.01
CA PRO A 99 -47.06 46.79 15.38
C PRO A 99 -46.18 45.68 14.71
N THR A 100 -46.65 44.59 14.07
CA THR A 100 -47.51 44.48 12.87
C THR A 100 -47.89 43.01 12.54
N ALA A 101 -49.14 42.85 12.09
CA ALA A 101 -49.68 42.01 10.99
C ALA A 101 -49.52 40.46 11.04
N ALA A 102 -50.57 39.66 11.29
CA ALA A 102 -51.82 39.38 10.56
C ALA A 102 -51.69 38.28 9.49
N VAL A 103 -52.40 37.15 9.68
CA VAL A 103 -53.42 36.61 8.75
C VAL A 103 -54.37 35.73 9.58
N ALA A 104 -55.66 35.96 9.38
CA ALA A 104 -56.79 35.25 10.00
C ALA A 104 -57.24 34.07 9.13
N THR A 105 -57.85 33.05 9.76
CA THR A 105 -58.96 32.17 9.29
C THR A 105 -59.06 31.03 10.31
N SER A 106 -60.18 30.53 10.81
CA SER A 106 -61.59 30.93 10.91
C SER A 106 -62.20 29.86 11.82
N ASN A 107 -63.05 30.29 12.74
CA ASN A 107 -64.19 29.56 13.30
C ASN A 107 -64.03 28.08 13.64
N ASN A 108 -63.96 27.77 14.95
CA ASN A 108 -64.98 26.86 15.47
C ASN A 108 -65.39 27.15 16.91
N LYS A 109 -66.72 27.31 17.05
CA LYS A 109 -67.46 27.43 18.29
C LYS A 109 -67.33 26.10 19.05
N ALA A 110 -66.61 26.11 20.17
CA ALA A 110 -66.78 25.11 21.21
C ALA A 110 -67.21 25.83 22.47
N GLN A 111 -68.42 25.51 22.88
CA GLN A 111 -69.16 26.12 23.97
C GLN A 111 -68.33 26.11 25.25
N GLN A 112 -68.24 27.30 25.84
CA GLN A 112 -67.93 27.50 27.24
C GLN A 112 -68.98 26.75 28.07
N TYR A 113 -68.72 25.49 28.39
CA TYR A 113 -69.27 24.90 29.60
C TYR A 113 -68.40 25.40 30.75
N SER A 114 -68.70 26.63 31.17
CA SER A 114 -68.45 27.09 32.53
C SER A 114 -69.12 26.08 33.45
N ARG A 115 -68.35 25.10 33.92
CA ARG A 115 -68.71 24.33 35.10
C ARG A 115 -68.72 25.33 36.25
N ARG A 116 -69.91 25.88 36.50
CA ARG A 116 -70.27 26.49 37.76
C ARG A 116 -69.86 25.52 38.86
N SER A 117 -68.69 25.75 39.45
CA SER A 117 -68.35 25.17 40.75
C SER A 117 -69.17 25.93 41.76
N SER A 118 -70.38 25.46 42.02
CA SER A 118 -71.22 25.96 43.11
C SER A 118 -70.76 25.31 44.40
N GLU A 119 -69.62 25.75 44.92
CA GLU A 119 -69.28 25.65 46.34
C GLU A 119 -69.60 26.98 47.01
N ASP A 120 -70.87 27.39 46.96
CA ASP A 120 -71.37 28.42 47.87
C ASP A 120 -72.54 27.80 48.62
N SER A 121 -72.19 27.01 49.63
CA SER A 121 -73.11 26.56 50.66
C SER A 121 -72.51 27.07 51.96
N THR A 122 -72.89 28.30 52.33
CA THR A 122 -72.68 28.88 53.66
C THR A 122 -73.52 28.12 54.68
N THR A 123 -73.25 26.84 54.89
CA THR A 123 -73.67 26.15 56.11
C THR A 123 -72.67 26.56 57.18
N ASP A 124 -73.15 27.21 58.24
CA ASP A 124 -72.35 27.51 59.42
C ASP A 124 -71.74 26.20 59.95
N GLU A 125 -70.45 26.01 59.65
CA GLU A 125 -69.69 24.81 59.99
C GLU A 125 -69.70 24.59 61.52
N SER A 126 -70.04 25.63 62.30
CA SER A 126 -70.19 25.60 63.75
C SER A 126 -71.49 24.99 64.30
N LEU A 127 -72.42 24.55 63.43
CA LEU A 127 -73.66 23.87 63.83
C LEU A 127 -73.70 22.37 63.49
N LEU A 128 -72.69 21.87 62.76
CA LEU A 128 -72.60 20.44 62.42
C LEU A 128 -72.10 19.62 63.62
N PRO A 129 -72.58 18.39 63.87
CA PRO A 129 -72.05 17.52 64.92
C PRO A 129 -70.52 17.36 64.79
N ALA A 130 -69.78 17.30 65.90
CA ALA A 130 -68.31 17.25 65.91
C ALA A 130 -67.76 16.17 64.94
N ASN A 131 -68.35 14.98 64.95
CA ASN A 131 -67.99 13.88 64.08
C ASN A 131 -68.10 14.21 62.57
N VAL A 132 -69.05 15.07 62.17
CA VAL A 132 -69.23 15.46 60.75
C VAL A 132 -68.16 16.47 60.33
N ARG A 133 -67.74 17.35 61.24
CA ARG A 133 -66.63 18.30 60.96
C ARG A 133 -65.31 17.57 60.86
N GLU A 134 -65.06 16.62 61.77
CA GLU A 134 -63.85 15.78 61.76
C GLU A 134 -63.75 14.98 60.44
N ILE A 135 -64.84 14.36 59.98
CA ILE A 135 -64.89 13.66 58.69
C ILE A 135 -64.64 14.62 57.51
N LYS A 136 -65.18 15.85 57.56
CA LYS A 136 -64.92 16.85 56.51
C LYS A 136 -63.48 17.36 56.53
N THR A 137 -62.86 17.53 57.70
CA THR A 137 -61.44 17.90 57.80
C THR A 137 -60.54 16.77 57.32
N GLU A 138 -60.86 15.52 57.67
CA GLU A 138 -60.16 14.34 57.17
C GLU A 138 -60.31 14.19 55.65
N LEU A 139 -61.51 14.47 55.11
CA LEU A 139 -61.75 14.49 53.67
C LEU A 139 -60.90 15.56 52.98
N LYS A 140 -60.87 16.79 53.50
CA LYS A 140 -60.02 17.87 52.97
C LYS A 140 -58.53 17.53 53.05
N GLU A 141 -58.06 16.95 54.16
CA GLU A 141 -56.68 16.51 54.29
C GLU A 141 -56.34 15.38 53.31
N LEU A 142 -57.28 14.46 53.07
CA LEU A 142 -57.11 13.38 52.10
C LEU A 142 -57.10 13.92 50.67
N GLU A 143 -57.96 14.89 50.36
CA GLU A 143 -57.99 15.61 49.08
C GLU A 143 -56.68 16.39 48.84
N GLU A 144 -56.14 17.06 49.86
CA GLU A 144 -54.84 17.74 49.77
C GLU A 144 -53.68 16.76 49.59
N LYS A 145 -53.69 15.62 50.31
CA LYS A 145 -52.68 14.56 50.14
C LYS A 145 -52.74 13.96 48.74
N PHE A 146 -53.94 13.72 48.23
CA PHE A 146 -54.14 13.23 46.86
C PHE A 146 -53.66 14.25 45.82
N ARG A 147 -53.98 15.54 46.00
CA ARG A 147 -53.51 16.61 45.12
C ARG A 147 -51.98 16.70 45.12
N LYS A 148 -51.33 16.66 46.30
CA LYS A 148 -49.87 16.63 46.42
C LYS A 148 -49.28 15.42 45.71
N ALA A 149 -49.84 14.23 45.93
CA ALA A 149 -49.41 13.00 45.25
C ALA A 149 -49.52 13.10 43.73
N MET A 150 -50.61 13.67 43.21
CA MET A 150 -50.81 13.89 41.77
C MET A 150 -49.78 14.85 41.19
N ILE A 151 -49.48 15.96 41.88
CA ILE A 151 -48.45 16.93 41.46
C ILE A 151 -47.07 16.26 41.45
N THR A 152 -46.70 15.54 42.51
CA THR A 152 -45.41 14.84 42.56
C THR A 152 -45.31 13.73 41.52
N ASN A 153 -46.42 13.06 41.21
CA ASN A 153 -46.44 12.03 40.17
C ASN A 153 -46.23 12.63 38.77
N ALA A 154 -46.89 13.77 38.49
CA ALA A 154 -46.66 14.52 37.25
C ALA A 154 -45.20 15.01 37.13
N GLN A 155 -44.62 15.51 38.22
CA GLN A 155 -43.20 15.90 38.27
C GLN A 155 -42.27 14.71 37.98
N LEU A 156 -42.52 13.55 38.60
CA LEU A 156 -41.74 12.34 38.37
C LEU A 156 -41.86 11.83 36.93
N ASP A 157 -43.03 11.94 36.32
CA ASP A 157 -43.22 11.57 34.91
C ASP A 157 -42.44 12.50 33.97
N ASN A 158 -42.40 13.81 34.26
CA ASN A 158 -41.59 14.78 33.52
C ASN A 158 -40.08 14.52 33.68
N GLU A 159 -39.61 14.28 34.90
CA GLU A 159 -38.21 13.91 35.17
C GLU A 159 -37.83 12.60 34.46
N LYS A 160 -38.72 11.59 34.52
CA LYS A 160 -38.54 10.32 33.81
C LYS A 160 -38.47 10.52 32.30
N ALA A 161 -39.32 11.36 31.71
CA ALA A 161 -39.29 11.67 30.29
C ALA A 161 -37.96 12.35 29.89
N THR A 162 -37.50 13.30 30.71
CA THR A 162 -36.23 14.02 30.51
C THR A 162 -35.03 13.07 30.58
N LEU A 163 -34.93 12.26 31.64
CA LEU A 163 -33.87 11.26 31.80
C LEU A 163 -33.90 10.20 30.69
N THR A 164 -35.09 9.82 30.23
CA THR A 164 -35.22 8.89 29.09
C THR A 164 -34.62 9.50 27.82
N TYR A 165 -34.87 10.79 27.56
CA TYR A 165 -34.28 11.49 26.43
C TYR A 165 -32.75 11.61 26.55
N GLU A 166 -32.23 11.94 27.73
CA GLU A 166 -30.78 12.00 27.97
C GLU A 166 -30.10 10.64 27.74
N VAL A 167 -30.72 9.56 28.23
CA VAL A 167 -30.22 8.20 28.01
C VAL A 167 -30.19 7.87 26.52
N ASP A 168 -31.23 8.22 25.77
CA ASP A 168 -31.26 7.97 24.33
C ASP A 168 -30.19 8.78 23.60
N LEU A 169 -29.97 10.05 23.96
CA LEU A 169 -28.89 10.89 23.41
C LEU A 169 -27.50 10.32 23.70
N ILE A 170 -27.28 9.76 24.90
CA ILE A 170 -26.02 9.13 25.27
C ILE A 170 -25.80 7.83 24.48
N LYS A 171 -26.82 6.97 24.32
CA LYS A 171 -26.72 5.76 23.48
C LYS A 171 -26.36 6.11 22.05
N ASP A 172 -26.99 7.15 21.55
CA ASP A 172 -26.79 7.68 20.23
C ASP A 172 -25.34 8.16 20.02
N ARG A 173 -24.82 8.98 20.94
CA ARG A 173 -23.41 9.40 20.95
C ARG A 173 -22.45 8.21 21.09
N PHE A 174 -22.82 7.20 21.88
CA PHE A 174 -22.03 5.98 22.03
C PHE A 174 -21.94 5.23 20.70
N THR A 175 -23.05 5.07 19.97
CA THR A 175 -23.01 4.44 18.65
C THR A 175 -22.17 5.23 17.64
N ASP A 176 -22.23 6.57 17.66
CA ASP A 176 -21.41 7.41 16.77
C ASP A 176 -19.90 7.23 17.07
N LEU A 177 -19.53 7.14 18.35
CA LEU A 177 -18.16 6.88 18.79
C LEU A 177 -17.68 5.46 18.43
N GLU A 178 -18.53 4.44 18.62
CA GLU A 178 -18.23 3.06 18.21
C GLU A 178 -17.96 2.99 16.71
N GLU A 179 -18.85 3.58 15.90
CA GLU A 179 -18.68 3.58 14.46
C GLU A 179 -17.40 4.33 14.04
N SER A 180 -17.11 5.50 14.63
CA SER A 180 -15.85 6.22 14.41
C SER A 180 -14.61 5.40 14.79
N ASN A 181 -14.66 4.66 15.90
CA ASN A 181 -13.57 3.82 16.35
C ASN A 181 -13.33 2.64 15.38
N THR A 182 -14.41 2.04 14.87
CA THR A 182 -14.30 0.98 13.85
C THR A 182 -13.70 1.50 12.54
N GLN A 183 -14.02 2.73 12.13
CA GLN A 183 -13.47 3.36 10.94
C GLN A 183 -11.97 3.67 11.11
N LEU A 184 -11.59 4.31 12.21
CA LEU A 184 -10.18 4.57 12.55
C LEU A 184 -9.36 3.27 12.62
N SER A 185 -9.92 2.22 13.20
CA SER A 185 -9.27 0.90 13.26
C SER A 185 -9.02 0.31 11.87
N LYS A 186 -9.96 0.46 10.93
CA LYS A 186 -9.79 0.01 9.54
C LYS A 186 -8.73 0.84 8.80
N GLU A 187 -8.77 2.15 8.95
CA GLU A 187 -7.77 3.06 8.34
C GLU A 187 -6.36 2.78 8.85
N HIS A 188 -6.21 2.55 10.16
CA HIS A 188 -4.93 2.16 10.75
C HIS A 188 -4.41 0.85 10.17
N ARG A 189 -5.26 -0.17 9.99
CA ARG A 189 -4.87 -1.43 9.34
C ARG A 189 -4.43 -1.21 7.90
N LYS A 190 -5.15 -0.38 7.13
CA LYS A 190 -4.78 -0.03 5.75
C LYS A 190 -3.42 0.67 5.70
N LYS A 191 -3.24 1.72 6.50
CA LYS A 191 -1.96 2.46 6.58
C LYS A 191 -0.79 1.57 6.99
N ASN A 192 -1.00 0.62 7.91
CA ASN A 192 0.04 -0.35 8.27
C ASN A 192 0.39 -1.28 7.11
N SER A 193 -0.61 -1.75 6.36
CA SER A 193 -0.37 -2.55 5.15
C SER A 193 0.45 -1.78 4.11
N ASP A 194 0.09 -0.52 3.84
CA ASP A 194 0.79 0.35 2.90
C ASP A 194 2.22 0.64 3.37
N PHE A 195 2.41 0.88 4.68
CA PHE A 195 3.72 1.07 5.29
C PHE A 195 4.60 -0.17 5.15
N GLU A 196 4.07 -1.38 5.40
CA GLU A 196 4.81 -2.61 5.20
C GLU A 196 5.21 -2.81 3.73
N GLN A 197 4.32 -2.51 2.79
CA GLN A 197 4.63 -2.58 1.37
C GLN A 197 5.75 -1.62 0.99
N LEU A 198 5.66 -0.35 1.43
CA LEU A 198 6.68 0.66 1.17
C LEU A 198 8.02 0.28 1.80
N LYS A 199 8.01 -0.29 3.00
CA LYS A 199 9.20 -0.82 3.67
C LYS A 199 9.88 -1.93 2.86
N ARG A 200 9.11 -2.86 2.27
CA ARG A 200 9.64 -3.91 1.38
C ARG A 200 10.28 -3.31 0.13
N VAL A 201 9.64 -2.31 -0.50
CA VAL A 201 10.19 -1.62 -1.67
C VAL A 201 11.48 -0.88 -1.33
N SER A 202 11.49 -0.14 -0.21
CA SER A 202 12.69 0.56 0.27
C SER A 202 13.86 -0.39 0.53
N ALA A 203 13.60 -1.57 1.12
CA ALA A 203 14.65 -2.57 1.36
C ALA A 203 15.24 -3.11 0.04
N LYS A 204 14.40 -3.37 -0.97
CA LYS A 204 14.87 -3.79 -2.30
C LYS A 204 15.74 -2.72 -2.96
N LEU A 205 15.28 -1.46 -2.96
CA LEU A 205 16.04 -0.34 -3.52
C LEU A 205 17.38 -0.13 -2.80
N GLN A 206 17.43 -0.31 -1.48
CA GLN A 206 18.69 -0.25 -0.73
C GLN A 206 19.67 -1.34 -1.15
N GLU A 207 19.19 -2.56 -1.39
CA GLU A 207 20.04 -3.65 -1.88
C GLU A 207 20.50 -3.40 -3.32
N GLU A 208 19.62 -2.91 -4.20
CA GLU A 208 19.99 -2.52 -5.57
C GLU A 208 21.07 -1.43 -5.57
N VAL A 209 20.93 -0.40 -4.73
CA VAL A 209 21.94 0.66 -4.58
C VAL A 209 23.26 0.08 -4.06
N LYS A 210 23.22 -0.89 -3.13
CA LYS A 210 24.43 -1.55 -2.63
C LYS A 210 25.13 -2.35 -3.73
N ILE A 211 24.38 -3.11 -4.52
CA ILE A 211 24.91 -3.85 -5.68
C ILE A 211 25.53 -2.88 -6.69
N LEU A 212 24.84 -1.80 -7.04
CA LEU A 212 25.35 -0.80 -7.99
C LEU A 212 26.62 -0.13 -7.48
N ARG A 213 26.71 0.18 -6.18
CA ARG A 213 27.94 0.71 -5.57
C ARG A 213 29.09 -0.28 -5.66
N ASN A 214 28.85 -1.56 -5.38
CA ASN A 214 29.86 -2.60 -5.49
C ASN A 214 30.35 -2.75 -6.94
N LEU A 215 29.44 -2.82 -7.92
CA LEU A 215 29.79 -2.89 -9.34
C LEU A 215 30.59 -1.68 -9.81
N LEU A 216 30.25 -0.48 -9.31
CA LEU A 216 30.98 0.74 -9.63
C LEU A 216 32.38 0.74 -9.00
N GLN A 217 32.50 0.22 -7.76
CA GLN A 217 33.79 0.02 -7.11
C GLN A 217 34.67 -1.02 -7.83
N GLU A 218 34.11 -2.14 -8.27
CA GLU A 218 34.81 -3.14 -9.09
C GLU A 218 35.27 -2.53 -10.42
N ARG A 219 34.41 -1.76 -11.08
CA ARG A 219 34.78 -1.03 -12.30
C ARG A 219 35.96 -0.09 -12.05
N ASP A 220 35.90 0.69 -10.96
CA ASP A 220 36.96 1.65 -10.62
C ASP A 220 38.26 0.96 -10.21
N GLN A 221 38.19 -0.21 -9.56
CA GLN A 221 39.34 -1.07 -9.28
C GLN A 221 39.97 -1.60 -10.57
N LEU A 222 39.18 -2.12 -11.51
CA LEU A 222 39.68 -2.58 -12.81
C LEU A 222 40.36 -1.43 -13.56
N ILE A 223 39.77 -0.23 -13.58
CA ILE A 223 40.38 0.96 -14.18
C ILE A 223 41.78 1.21 -13.59
N GLN A 224 41.94 1.10 -12.27
CA GLN A 224 43.24 1.28 -11.60
C GLN A 224 44.21 0.13 -11.89
N GLU A 225 43.76 -1.13 -11.83
CA GLU A 225 44.59 -2.32 -12.08
C GLU A 225 45.16 -2.33 -13.50
N TYR A 226 44.37 -1.91 -14.49
CA TYR A 226 44.82 -1.75 -15.88
C TYR A 226 45.64 -0.47 -16.11
N GLY A 227 45.94 0.32 -15.07
CA GLY A 227 46.72 1.55 -15.16
C GLY A 227 46.05 2.60 -16.03
N LEU A 228 44.72 2.63 -16.07
CA LEU A 228 43.93 3.61 -16.81
C LEU A 228 43.62 4.82 -15.91
N VAL A 229 43.55 5.99 -16.52
CA VAL A 229 43.23 7.26 -15.87
C VAL A 229 42.04 7.88 -16.60
N VAL A 230 41.08 8.37 -15.83
CA VAL A 230 39.95 9.12 -16.38
C VAL A 230 40.43 10.53 -16.72
N VAL A 231 40.36 10.87 -18.01
CA VAL A 231 40.72 12.18 -18.53
C VAL A 231 39.46 12.82 -19.11
N GLY A 232 39.16 14.03 -18.66
CA GLY A 232 38.09 14.87 -19.14
C GLY A 232 38.36 16.29 -18.70
N GLU A 233 37.71 17.26 -19.31
CA GLU A 233 37.80 18.64 -18.85
C GLU A 233 37.11 18.70 -17.47
N GLU A 234 37.90 18.84 -16.40
CA GLU A 234 37.34 19.33 -15.16
C GLU A 234 36.90 20.77 -15.45
N GLU A 235 35.59 21.01 -15.42
CA GLU A 235 35.12 22.34 -15.05
C GLU A 235 35.78 22.59 -13.70
N ASN A 236 36.86 23.37 -13.70
CA ASN A 236 37.34 24.05 -12.50
C ASN A 236 36.20 24.97 -12.09
N GLY A 237 35.21 24.41 -11.41
CA GLY A 237 34.24 25.13 -10.61
C GLY A 237 34.95 25.64 -9.38
N GLU A 238 35.82 26.64 -9.59
CA GLU A 238 35.92 27.74 -8.63
C GLU A 238 34.57 28.48 -8.70
N ASP A 239 33.54 27.86 -8.14
CA ASP A 239 32.32 28.52 -7.74
C ASP A 239 32.20 28.28 -6.22
N GLU A 240 33.10 28.94 -5.50
CA GLU A 240 32.77 29.46 -4.19
C GLU A 240 31.62 30.46 -4.38
N SER A 241 30.38 29.97 -4.40
CA SER A 241 29.23 30.83 -4.24
C SER A 241 28.18 30.17 -3.35
N GLU A 242 28.04 30.83 -2.21
CA GLU A 242 27.06 30.71 -1.14
C GLU A 242 25.64 30.38 -1.61
N ASP A 243 24.93 29.62 -0.77
CA ASP A 243 23.48 29.66 -0.52
C ASP A 243 22.58 30.16 -1.67
N SER A 244 21.95 29.22 -2.38
CA SER A 244 20.54 29.43 -2.76
C SER A 244 19.78 28.11 -2.75
N GLU A 245 19.07 27.88 -1.64
CA GLU A 245 17.93 26.99 -1.57
C GLU A 245 16.83 27.53 -2.50
N THR A 246 16.82 27.10 -3.76
CA THR A 246 15.60 27.13 -4.57
C THR A 246 15.22 25.70 -4.90
N GLU A 247 14.22 25.23 -4.16
CA GLU A 247 13.35 24.08 -4.41
C GLU A 247 12.99 23.94 -5.90
N SER A 248 13.82 23.23 -6.65
CA SER A 248 13.51 22.82 -8.02
C SER A 248 13.15 21.35 -8.03
N ASP A 249 11.83 21.09 -8.04
CA ASP A 249 11.17 19.89 -8.57
C ASP A 249 11.92 18.55 -8.40
N MET A 250 11.76 17.95 -7.22
CA MET A 250 12.20 16.57 -6.86
C MET A 250 11.50 15.44 -7.65
N ASN A 251 10.91 15.72 -8.82
CA ASN A 251 10.13 14.75 -9.59
C ASN A 251 10.52 14.60 -11.07
N SER A 252 11.61 15.26 -11.50
CA SER A 252 12.15 15.06 -12.85
C SER A 252 13.22 13.95 -12.84
N LEU A 253 12.80 12.72 -13.18
CA LEU A 253 13.67 11.57 -13.50
C LEU A 253 14.48 11.75 -14.81
N ALA A 254 14.53 12.96 -15.37
CA ALA A 254 15.30 13.22 -16.58
C ALA A 254 16.81 13.14 -16.26
N PRO A 255 17.60 12.32 -16.97
CA PRO A 255 19.03 12.24 -16.74
C PRO A 255 19.67 13.61 -16.99
N ARG A 256 20.36 14.14 -15.97
CA ARG A 256 21.20 15.33 -16.11
C ARG A 256 22.15 15.09 -17.28
N LYS A 257 22.11 15.96 -18.30
CA LYS A 257 23.08 15.92 -19.40
C LYS A 257 24.47 16.14 -18.80
N LEU A 258 25.30 15.09 -18.75
CA LEU A 258 26.72 15.24 -18.49
C LEU A 258 27.30 16.10 -19.60
N ALA A 259 27.59 17.37 -19.29
CA ALA A 259 28.09 18.35 -20.25
C ALA A 259 29.50 18.01 -20.73
N VAL A 260 30.26 17.20 -19.99
CA VAL A 260 31.63 16.86 -20.31
C VAL A 260 31.80 15.37 -20.59
N LYS A 261 32.38 15.06 -21.75
CA LYS A 261 32.80 13.71 -22.12
C LYS A 261 34.10 13.36 -21.39
N LYS A 262 34.06 12.34 -20.54
CA LYS A 262 35.25 11.75 -19.92
C LYS A 262 35.66 10.51 -20.71
N CYS A 263 36.96 10.27 -20.86
CA CYS A 263 37.51 9.08 -21.49
C CYS A 263 38.56 8.40 -20.60
N LEU A 264 38.86 7.14 -20.86
CA LEU A 264 39.94 6.41 -20.19
C LEU A 264 41.17 6.38 -21.10
N LEU A 265 42.33 6.72 -20.54
CA LEU A 265 43.64 6.64 -21.21
C LEU A 265 44.61 5.87 -20.32
N SER A 266 45.63 5.22 -20.88
CA SER A 266 46.71 4.67 -20.04
C SER A 266 47.46 5.78 -19.32
N GLN A 267 48.04 5.47 -18.16
CA GLN A 267 48.90 6.39 -17.41
C GLN A 267 50.02 6.97 -18.30
N GLU A 268 50.68 6.11 -19.09
CA GLU A 268 51.73 6.53 -20.01
C GLU A 268 51.21 7.51 -21.09
N ALA A 269 50.06 7.22 -21.71
CA ALA A 269 49.47 8.12 -22.70
C ALA A 269 49.05 9.46 -22.09
N SER A 270 48.48 9.44 -20.88
CA SER A 270 48.13 10.66 -20.14
C SER A 270 49.37 11.51 -19.82
N GLU A 271 50.45 10.88 -19.38
CA GLU A 271 51.72 11.56 -19.12
C GLU A 271 52.39 12.12 -20.37
N LEU A 272 52.38 11.40 -21.49
CA LEU A 272 52.92 11.90 -22.76
C LEU A 272 52.13 13.12 -23.23
N LEU A 273 50.80 13.08 -23.10
CA LEU A 273 49.92 14.18 -23.45
C LEU A 273 49.97 15.35 -22.45
N SER A 274 50.45 15.16 -21.22
CA SER A 274 50.65 16.26 -20.25
C SER A 274 52.02 16.92 -20.38
N LYS A 275 53.05 16.17 -20.82
CA LYS A 275 54.41 16.68 -21.05
C LYS A 275 54.57 17.43 -22.37
N GLY A 276 53.63 17.26 -23.32
CA GLY A 276 53.66 17.97 -24.60
C GLY A 276 53.42 19.49 -24.46
N ALA A 277 53.91 20.27 -25.42
CA ALA A 277 53.73 21.74 -25.44
C ALA A 277 52.27 22.18 -25.75
N ALA A 278 51.38 21.22 -25.98
CA ALA A 278 49.99 21.43 -26.28
C ALA A 278 49.16 21.63 -25.00
N ALA A 279 48.73 22.87 -24.74
CA ALA A 279 47.65 23.14 -23.79
C ALA A 279 46.28 23.11 -24.50
N GLY A 280 45.23 22.68 -23.79
CA GLY A 280 43.86 22.65 -24.28
C GLY A 280 43.17 21.29 -24.14
N SER A 281 42.04 21.13 -24.83
CA SER A 281 41.24 19.91 -24.80
C SER A 281 42.06 18.68 -25.19
N LEU A 282 41.61 17.50 -24.77
CA LEU A 282 42.28 16.24 -25.11
C LEU A 282 42.45 16.09 -26.64
N ASP A 283 41.43 16.44 -27.40
CA ASP A 283 41.46 16.38 -28.88
C ASP A 283 42.53 17.30 -29.47
N VAL A 284 42.72 18.50 -28.91
CA VAL A 284 43.77 19.44 -29.33
C VAL A 284 45.16 18.87 -29.04
N ARG A 285 45.34 18.24 -27.87
CA ARG A 285 46.62 17.63 -27.47
C ARG A 285 46.97 16.44 -28.35
N LEU A 286 46.00 15.58 -28.65
CA LEU A 286 46.17 14.44 -29.56
C LEU A 286 46.53 14.89 -30.99
N LYS A 287 45.87 15.95 -31.49
CA LYS A 287 46.14 16.47 -32.83
C LYS A 287 47.57 16.98 -32.97
N LYS A 288 48.04 17.77 -31.99
CA LYS A 288 49.43 18.27 -31.99
C LYS A 288 50.45 17.15 -31.87
N PHE A 289 50.21 16.15 -31.02
CA PHE A 289 51.08 14.98 -30.93
C PHE A 289 51.18 14.21 -32.26
N ALA A 290 50.07 14.10 -33.00
CA ALA A 290 50.07 13.48 -34.32
C ALA A 290 50.84 14.30 -35.37
N GLU A 291 50.75 15.63 -35.32
CA GLU A 291 51.53 16.54 -36.18
C GLU A 291 53.04 16.39 -35.91
N GLU A 292 53.47 16.44 -34.64
CA GLU A 292 54.87 16.25 -34.24
C GLU A 292 55.41 14.87 -34.66
N LYS A 293 54.59 13.82 -34.52
CA LYS A 293 54.94 12.48 -34.98
C LYS A 293 55.17 12.44 -36.49
N ASN A 294 54.31 13.08 -37.28
CA ASN A 294 54.45 13.12 -38.74
C ASN A 294 55.73 13.88 -39.16
N ASP A 295 56.04 14.99 -38.50
CA ASP A 295 57.27 15.76 -38.75
C ASP A 295 58.53 14.93 -38.46
N LEU A 296 58.54 14.18 -37.35
CA LEU A 296 59.64 13.27 -37.01
C LEU A 296 59.74 12.10 -38.00
N GLU A 297 58.62 11.53 -38.43
CA GLU A 297 58.61 10.48 -39.46
C GLU A 297 59.16 10.99 -40.80
N ASP A 298 58.83 12.22 -41.19
CA ASP A 298 59.36 12.87 -42.38
C ASP A 298 60.88 13.11 -42.26
N GLN A 299 61.37 13.51 -41.09
CA GLN A 299 62.81 13.63 -40.81
C GLN A 299 63.51 12.28 -40.90
N VAL A 300 62.94 11.22 -40.31
CA VAL A 300 63.48 9.86 -40.40
C VAL A 300 63.48 9.37 -41.85
N ARG A 301 62.44 9.67 -42.64
CA ARG A 301 62.41 9.32 -44.07
C ARG A 301 63.52 10.03 -44.84
N ARG A 302 63.75 11.33 -44.60
CA ARG A 302 64.87 12.08 -45.20
C ARG A 302 66.22 11.51 -44.81
N LEU A 303 66.47 11.31 -43.51
CA LEU A 303 67.72 10.73 -43.02
C LEU A 303 67.96 9.31 -43.54
N LYS A 304 66.91 8.49 -43.71
CA LYS A 304 67.03 7.17 -44.34
C LYS A 304 67.42 7.28 -45.80
N LEU A 305 66.86 8.25 -46.53
CA LEU A 305 67.18 8.48 -47.94
C LEU A 305 68.64 8.95 -48.08
N GLU A 306 69.09 9.87 -47.23
CA GLU A 306 70.49 10.30 -47.12
C GLU A 306 71.43 9.14 -46.75
N LEU A 307 71.05 8.32 -45.77
CA LEU A 307 71.81 7.13 -45.37
C LEU A 307 71.85 6.08 -46.50
N GLU A 308 70.77 5.93 -47.27
CA GLU A 308 70.69 4.99 -48.39
C GLU A 308 71.49 5.50 -49.59
N GLU A 309 71.52 6.81 -49.83
CA GLU A 309 72.46 7.45 -50.76
C GLU A 309 73.90 7.20 -50.33
N GLU A 310 74.25 7.45 -49.06
CA GLU A 310 75.59 7.23 -48.50
C GLU A 310 75.97 5.74 -48.47
N ARG A 311 75.02 4.84 -48.22
CA ARG A 311 75.19 3.39 -48.34
C ARG A 311 75.23 2.92 -49.78
N SER A 312 74.61 3.60 -50.74
CA SER A 312 74.72 3.29 -52.16
C SER A 312 76.09 3.71 -52.70
N GLU A 313 76.62 4.84 -52.22
CA GLU A 313 78.02 5.25 -52.40
C GLU A 313 78.99 4.29 -51.69
N GLY A 314 78.62 3.82 -50.49
CA GLY A 314 79.34 2.80 -49.73
C GLY A 314 79.25 1.38 -50.33
N ARG A 315 78.15 1.02 -51.00
CA ARG A 315 77.94 -0.26 -51.71
C ARG A 315 78.69 -0.29 -53.03
N ARG A 316 78.80 0.83 -53.74
CA ARG A 316 79.78 0.98 -54.83
C ARG A 316 81.22 0.74 -54.36
N ARG A 317 81.49 0.81 -53.05
CA ARG A 317 82.78 0.53 -52.40
C ARG A 317 82.89 -0.82 -51.66
N ARG A 318 81.79 -1.56 -51.50
CA ARG A 318 81.70 -2.84 -50.75
C ARG A 318 80.81 -3.83 -51.49
N GLU A 319 81.07 -4.05 -52.76
CA GLU A 319 80.67 -5.30 -53.41
C GLU A 319 81.80 -6.30 -53.16
N ASN A 320 81.85 -6.87 -51.96
CA ASN A 320 82.55 -8.13 -51.70
C ASN A 320 81.97 -8.78 -50.45
N GLY A 321 81.34 -9.93 -50.69
CA GLY A 321 80.33 -10.54 -49.86
C GLY A 321 80.87 -11.26 -48.63
N LEU A 322 80.07 -11.21 -47.56
CA LEU A 322 80.13 -12.08 -46.39
C LEU A 322 78.75 -12.07 -45.70
N ASP A 323 77.72 -12.67 -46.30
CA ASP A 323 76.40 -12.74 -45.62
C ASP A 323 75.61 -14.03 -45.81
N PHE A 324 76.16 -15.02 -46.52
CA PHE A 324 75.45 -16.27 -46.79
C PHE A 324 75.34 -17.17 -45.54
N GLU A 325 76.36 -17.20 -44.68
CA GLU A 325 76.39 -18.03 -43.46
C GLU A 325 75.40 -17.51 -42.39
N LYS A 326 75.40 -16.18 -42.14
CA LYS A 326 74.48 -15.54 -41.18
C LYS A 326 73.03 -15.61 -41.64
N GLN A 327 72.80 -15.50 -42.95
CA GLN A 327 71.46 -15.63 -43.53
C GLN A 327 70.93 -17.06 -43.46
N LYS A 328 71.81 -18.07 -43.54
CA LYS A 328 71.45 -19.49 -43.35
C LYS A 328 71.09 -19.80 -41.89
N ASP A 329 71.83 -19.29 -40.93
CA ASP A 329 71.52 -19.47 -39.50
C ASP A 329 70.26 -18.70 -39.08
N ALA A 330 70.06 -17.48 -39.58
CA ALA A 330 68.80 -16.74 -39.40
C ALA A 330 67.60 -17.50 -40.00
N SER A 331 67.78 -18.13 -41.17
CA SER A 331 66.74 -18.96 -41.79
C SER A 331 66.45 -20.23 -41.00
N ARG A 332 67.46 -20.84 -40.37
CA ARG A 332 67.27 -22.00 -39.48
C ARG A 332 66.47 -21.62 -38.24
N MET A 333 66.84 -20.52 -37.58
CA MET A 333 66.13 -20.01 -36.41
C MET A 333 64.68 -19.63 -36.74
N LEU A 334 64.46 -18.98 -37.89
CA LEU A 334 63.11 -18.63 -38.37
C LEU A 334 62.23 -19.88 -38.53
N ASN A 335 62.77 -20.96 -39.10
CA ASN A 335 62.03 -22.21 -39.29
C ASN A 335 61.74 -22.90 -37.94
N GLU A 336 62.66 -22.81 -36.98
CA GLU A 336 62.45 -23.34 -35.63
C GLU A 336 61.34 -22.58 -34.89
N TYR A 337 61.33 -21.24 -34.97
CA TYR A 337 60.26 -20.44 -34.39
C TYR A 337 58.91 -20.70 -35.06
N LYS A 338 58.87 -20.85 -36.39
CA LYS A 338 57.65 -21.26 -37.11
C LYS A 338 57.10 -22.59 -36.61
N PHE A 339 57.96 -23.58 -36.39
CA PHE A 339 57.54 -24.88 -35.85
C PHE A 339 57.01 -24.77 -34.42
N ARG A 340 57.68 -23.97 -33.57
CA ARG A 340 57.20 -23.72 -32.19
C ARG A 340 55.83 -23.03 -32.18
N VAL A 341 55.62 -22.06 -33.06
CA VAL A 341 54.33 -21.38 -33.22
C VAL A 341 53.26 -22.37 -33.66
N GLN A 342 53.51 -23.18 -34.70
CA GLN A 342 52.56 -24.21 -35.15
C GLN A 342 52.20 -25.21 -34.05
N LYS A 343 53.18 -25.61 -33.23
CA LYS A 343 52.93 -26.51 -32.09
C LYS A 343 52.05 -25.84 -31.02
N ALA A 344 52.32 -24.57 -30.70
CA ALA A 344 51.51 -23.80 -29.76
C ALA A 344 50.08 -23.57 -30.29
N GLU A 345 49.92 -23.30 -31.59
CA GLU A 345 48.61 -23.17 -32.24
C GLU A 345 47.79 -24.46 -32.14
N ALA A 346 48.41 -25.62 -32.35
CA ALA A 346 47.76 -26.92 -32.19
C ALA A 346 47.35 -27.19 -30.73
N GLU A 347 48.18 -26.80 -29.76
CA GLU A 347 47.88 -26.92 -28.34
C GLU A 347 46.71 -26.01 -27.93
N VAL A 348 46.69 -24.76 -28.41
CA VAL A 348 45.57 -23.82 -28.21
C VAL A 348 44.28 -24.39 -28.80
N SER A 349 44.31 -24.97 -30.01
CA SER A 349 43.13 -25.61 -30.60
C SER A 349 42.61 -26.77 -29.74
N THR A 350 43.51 -27.53 -29.12
CA THR A 350 43.13 -28.65 -28.24
C THR A 350 42.53 -28.16 -26.93
N LEU A 351 43.13 -27.13 -26.32
CA LEU A 351 42.61 -26.50 -25.10
C LEU A 351 41.24 -25.87 -25.34
N ASN A 352 41.03 -25.18 -26.47
CA ASN A 352 39.73 -24.63 -26.83
C ASN A 352 38.66 -25.71 -26.96
N ALA A 353 38.98 -26.86 -27.55
CA ALA A 353 38.06 -28.00 -27.61
C ALA A 353 37.74 -28.59 -26.22
N ASN A 354 38.68 -28.53 -25.28
CA ASN A 354 38.43 -28.93 -23.88
C ASN A 354 37.53 -27.93 -23.18
N VAL A 355 37.77 -26.64 -23.32
CA VAL A 355 36.95 -25.56 -22.76
C VAL A 355 35.51 -25.68 -23.26
N ALA A 356 35.29 -25.82 -24.57
CA ALA A 356 33.95 -25.99 -25.14
C ALA A 356 33.20 -27.21 -24.57
N ARG A 357 33.90 -28.33 -24.33
CA ARG A 357 33.31 -29.51 -23.70
C ARG A 357 32.95 -29.28 -22.23
N LEU A 358 33.82 -28.60 -21.49
CA LEU A 358 33.57 -28.26 -20.09
C LEU A 358 32.41 -27.27 -19.95
N GLU A 359 32.32 -26.27 -20.84
CA GLU A 359 31.21 -25.32 -20.90
C GLU A 359 29.87 -26.02 -21.16
N ALA A 360 29.86 -26.99 -22.10
CA ALA A 360 28.68 -27.80 -22.36
C ALA A 360 28.25 -28.63 -21.13
N LEU A 361 29.21 -29.22 -20.41
CA LEU A 361 28.95 -29.95 -19.17
C LEU A 361 28.39 -29.03 -18.07
N VAL A 362 28.97 -27.84 -17.90
CA VAL A 362 28.49 -26.84 -16.92
C VAL A 362 27.06 -26.42 -17.25
N THR A 363 26.77 -26.15 -18.52
CA THR A 363 25.41 -25.78 -18.96
C THR A 363 24.41 -26.89 -18.64
N ARG A 364 24.77 -28.14 -18.91
CA ARG A 364 23.91 -29.29 -18.61
C ARG A 364 23.69 -29.48 -17.11
N TYR A 365 24.74 -29.37 -16.29
CA TYR A 365 24.61 -29.50 -14.84
C TYR A 365 23.82 -28.35 -14.22
N LYS A 366 23.92 -27.13 -14.77
CA LYS A 366 23.06 -26.01 -14.35
C LYS A 366 21.59 -26.29 -14.62
N SER A 367 21.24 -26.71 -15.84
CA SER A 367 19.87 -27.10 -16.19
C SER A 367 19.35 -28.22 -15.29
N GLN A 368 20.18 -29.23 -15.02
CA GLN A 368 19.81 -30.33 -14.14
C GLN A 368 19.61 -29.87 -12.69
N ALA A 369 20.41 -28.92 -12.19
CA ALA A 369 20.25 -28.36 -10.86
C ALA A 369 18.93 -27.57 -10.75
N GLU A 370 18.61 -26.74 -11.75
CA GLU A 370 17.35 -25.99 -11.82
C GLU A 370 16.13 -26.93 -11.85
N GLU A 371 16.18 -28.01 -12.64
CA GLU A 371 15.14 -29.04 -12.67
C GLU A 371 14.97 -29.72 -11.29
N LEU A 372 16.07 -30.03 -10.60
CA LEU A 372 16.01 -30.62 -9.27
C LEU A 372 15.44 -29.65 -8.23
N GLU A 373 15.81 -28.37 -8.27
CA GLU A 373 15.27 -27.33 -7.39
C GLU A 373 13.75 -27.19 -7.57
N THR A 374 13.28 -27.08 -8.81
CA THR A 374 11.83 -27.01 -9.09
C THR A 374 11.09 -28.25 -8.60
N SER A 375 11.65 -29.46 -8.80
CA SER A 375 11.06 -30.70 -8.28
C SER A 375 11.01 -30.75 -6.75
N GLU A 376 12.02 -30.20 -6.05
CA GLU A 376 12.04 -30.12 -4.60
C GLU A 376 10.95 -29.18 -4.06
N GLU A 377 10.73 -28.05 -4.74
CA GLU A 377 9.66 -27.11 -4.41
C GLU A 377 8.27 -27.74 -4.57
N GLU A 378 8.04 -28.47 -5.65
CA GLU A 378 6.79 -29.21 -5.87
C GLU A 378 6.53 -30.24 -4.77
N LEU A 379 7.54 -31.04 -4.42
CA LEU A 379 7.45 -32.02 -3.32
C LEU A 379 7.19 -31.34 -1.97
N LYS A 380 7.78 -30.16 -1.71
CA LYS A 380 7.48 -29.37 -0.50
C LYS A 380 6.03 -28.92 -0.46
N LEU A 381 5.46 -28.51 -1.59
CA LEU A 381 4.06 -28.12 -1.70
C LEU A 381 3.13 -29.32 -1.47
N GLU A 382 3.42 -30.46 -2.11
CA GLU A 382 2.66 -31.69 -1.95
C GLU A 382 2.71 -32.19 -0.49
N ARG A 383 3.88 -32.19 0.14
CA ARG A 383 4.02 -32.53 1.56
C ARG A 383 3.14 -31.65 2.44
N ARG A 384 3.10 -30.33 2.21
CA ARG A 384 2.26 -29.41 2.98
C ARG A 384 0.77 -29.70 2.76
N LYS A 385 0.37 -30.04 1.52
CA LYS A 385 -1.01 -30.41 1.19
C LYS A 385 -1.43 -31.69 1.92
N LEU A 386 -0.64 -32.76 1.77
CA LEU A 386 -0.88 -34.04 2.45
C LEU A 386 -0.90 -33.89 3.98
N GLN A 387 -0.07 -33.03 4.54
CA GLN A 387 -0.07 -32.77 5.98
C GLN A 387 -1.36 -32.08 6.46
N ARG A 388 -1.97 -31.21 5.64
CA ARG A 388 -3.29 -30.63 5.95
C ARG A 388 -4.38 -31.70 5.85
N GLU A 389 -4.38 -32.47 4.77
CA GLU A 389 -5.34 -33.57 4.56
C GLU A 389 -5.28 -34.60 5.69
N LEU A 390 -4.07 -34.92 6.19
CA LEU A 390 -3.89 -35.80 7.34
C LEU A 390 -4.53 -35.21 8.61
N ARG A 391 -4.33 -33.91 8.89
CA ARG A 391 -4.95 -33.25 10.06
C ARG A 391 -6.47 -33.24 9.95
N ASP A 392 -7.00 -32.95 8.77
CA ASP A 392 -8.44 -32.96 8.54
C ASP A 392 -9.03 -34.36 8.71
N ALA A 393 -8.33 -35.39 8.22
CA ALA A 393 -8.72 -36.79 8.41
C ALA A 393 -8.64 -37.23 9.88
N GLN A 394 -7.61 -36.79 10.61
CA GLN A 394 -7.48 -37.02 12.06
C GLN A 394 -8.62 -36.38 12.84
N GLY A 395 -8.98 -35.13 12.53
CA GLY A 395 -10.12 -34.46 13.16
C GLY A 395 -11.43 -35.22 12.93
N LYS A 396 -11.69 -35.69 11.71
CA LYS A 396 -12.84 -36.55 11.41
C LYS A 396 -12.81 -37.87 12.17
N LEU A 397 -11.64 -38.48 12.31
CA LEU A 397 -11.48 -39.72 13.10
C LEU A 397 -11.88 -39.46 14.55
N GLU A 398 -11.35 -38.41 15.18
CA GLU A 398 -11.68 -38.03 16.57
C GLU A 398 -13.19 -37.77 16.74
N GLU A 399 -13.83 -37.05 15.83
CA GLU A 399 -15.30 -36.86 15.82
C GLU A 399 -16.05 -38.21 15.75
N THR A 400 -15.63 -39.11 14.87
CA THR A 400 -16.25 -40.44 14.77
C THR A 400 -15.99 -41.31 16.01
N GLU A 401 -14.82 -41.20 16.63
CA GLU A 401 -14.51 -41.92 17.88
C GLU A 401 -15.34 -41.40 19.05
N THR A 402 -15.50 -40.08 19.18
CA THR A 402 -16.36 -39.50 20.23
C THR A 402 -17.82 -39.93 20.05
N THR A 403 -18.37 -39.85 18.83
CA THR A 403 -19.73 -40.31 18.55
C THR A 403 -19.91 -41.80 18.81
N ASN A 404 -18.95 -42.65 18.42
CA ASN A 404 -18.97 -44.07 18.70
C ASN A 404 -18.90 -44.37 20.21
N ASN A 405 -18.06 -43.66 20.96
CA ASN A 405 -18.01 -43.75 22.42
C ASN A 405 -19.35 -43.38 23.07
N HIS A 406 -20.04 -42.35 22.57
CA HIS A 406 -21.38 -42.00 23.04
C HIS A 406 -22.40 -43.10 22.74
N LEU A 407 -22.39 -43.67 21.54
CA LEU A 407 -23.27 -44.78 21.14
C LEU A 407 -23.01 -46.03 21.98
N THR A 408 -21.74 -46.38 22.19
CA THR A 408 -21.32 -47.52 23.03
C THR A 408 -21.85 -47.37 24.45
N LYS A 409 -21.67 -46.20 25.08
CA LYS A 409 -22.24 -45.92 26.42
C LYS A 409 -23.76 -46.03 26.47
N ARG A 410 -24.47 -45.57 25.42
CA ARG A 410 -25.95 -45.73 25.34
C ARG A 410 -26.34 -47.20 25.20
N PHE A 411 -25.62 -47.94 24.38
CA PHE A 411 -25.84 -49.38 24.20
C PHE A 411 -25.63 -50.16 25.49
N GLU A 412 -24.56 -49.88 26.25
CA GLU A 412 -24.31 -50.48 27.56
C GLU A 412 -25.44 -50.21 28.55
N LYS A 413 -25.94 -48.97 28.61
CA LYS A 413 -27.11 -48.62 29.44
C LYS A 413 -28.34 -49.45 29.07
N LEU A 414 -28.63 -49.59 27.76
CA LEU A 414 -29.75 -50.40 27.28
C LEU A 414 -29.56 -51.89 27.59
N LYS A 415 -28.33 -52.40 27.42
CA LYS A 415 -27.97 -53.78 27.76
C LYS A 415 -28.18 -54.07 29.25
N ASN A 416 -27.73 -53.16 30.11
CA ASN A 416 -27.93 -53.26 31.56
C ASN A 416 -29.41 -53.20 31.92
N ALA A 417 -30.16 -52.25 31.36
CA ALA A 417 -31.62 -52.15 31.58
C ALA A 417 -32.35 -53.42 31.16
N ARG A 418 -32.01 -54.00 30.01
CA ARG A 418 -32.53 -55.28 29.55
C ARG A 418 -32.17 -56.42 30.50
N SER A 419 -30.92 -56.47 30.98
CA SER A 419 -30.46 -57.47 31.95
C SER A 419 -31.22 -57.38 33.27
N THR A 420 -31.48 -56.17 33.77
CA THR A 420 -32.30 -55.94 34.97
C THR A 420 -33.73 -56.42 34.74
N LEU A 421 -34.38 -56.01 33.64
CA LEU A 421 -35.73 -56.48 33.27
C LEU A 421 -35.83 -58.01 33.19
N LEU A 422 -34.84 -58.67 32.58
CA LEU A 422 -34.77 -60.13 32.52
C LEU A 422 -34.63 -60.76 33.91
N LYS A 423 -33.85 -60.13 34.80
CA LYS A 423 -33.69 -60.59 36.18
C LYS A 423 -35.00 -60.44 36.95
N ASP A 424 -35.68 -59.31 36.83
CA ASP A 424 -36.97 -59.04 37.47
C ASP A 424 -38.02 -60.06 37.01
N LEU A 425 -38.12 -60.31 35.69
CA LEU A 425 -39.00 -61.34 35.11
C LEU A 425 -38.67 -62.77 35.56
N SER A 426 -37.42 -63.05 35.94
CA SER A 426 -37.02 -64.37 36.47
C SER A 426 -37.23 -64.53 37.98
N GLN A 427 -37.47 -63.42 38.69
CA GLN A 427 -37.67 -63.38 40.14
C GLN A 427 -39.15 -63.31 40.55
N ASP A 428 -40.07 -63.18 39.58
CA ASP A 428 -41.51 -63.44 39.78
C ASP A 428 -41.79 -64.94 39.56
N PRO A 429 -41.84 -65.79 40.62
CA PRO A 429 -42.46 -67.09 40.49
C PRO A 429 -43.97 -66.88 40.33
N ALA A 430 -44.53 -67.45 39.26
CA ALA A 430 -45.97 -67.61 39.07
C ALA A 430 -46.63 -68.36 40.25
#